data_AF-A0A3M1TMQ5-F1
#
_entry.id   AF-A0A3M1TMQ5-F1
#
_cell.length_a   1.000
_cell.length_b   1.000
_cell.length_c   1.000
_cell.angle_alpha   90.00
_cell.angle_beta   90.00
_cell.angle_gamma   90.00
#
_symmetry.space_group_name_H-M   'P 1'
#
loop_
_entity.id
_entity.type
_entity.pdbx_description
1 polymer ?
#
loop_
_entity_poly.entity_id
_entity_poly.type
_entity_poly.pdbx_seq_one_letter_code
_entity_poly.pdbx_strand_id
1 'polypeptide(L)'
;MTTDFIFLLVLFGAVAIAFAVFRPGRGRIREVLDEPIDANTCVACGSRLLTFLGPAHYRCDACGYEGGRGLAQKQLEARRASLKSLPPTERRKAGIEALREAHRILSAASGSLTTLGTDPLVTRGGAPIRADDVDDRVGDVLHVAGELGRVRTCLEDAAVCLEAQIALPPPAQPVDSEAATLPYSVAELEREFAQLLALVEEALSAERVPFRPVAR
;
A
#
# COMPACT_ATOMS: atom_id res chain seq x y z
N MET A 1 5.07 31.67 -12.92
CA MET A 1 6.38 31.00 -12.80
C MET A 1 6.76 30.62 -11.37
N THR A 2 6.22 31.24 -10.31
CA THR A 2 6.56 30.87 -8.91
C THR A 2 5.74 29.70 -8.35
N THR A 3 4.51 29.49 -8.82
CA THR A 3 3.63 28.40 -8.37
C THR A 3 4.10 27.01 -8.83
N ASP A 4 4.64 26.89 -10.03
CA ASP A 4 5.09 25.61 -10.59
C ASP A 4 6.34 25.07 -9.88
N PHE A 5 7.20 25.99 -9.39
CA PHE A 5 8.43 25.63 -8.68
C PHE A 5 8.15 25.12 -7.25
N ILE A 6 7.15 25.69 -6.59
CA ILE A 6 6.70 25.23 -5.26
C ILE A 6 6.09 23.82 -5.36
N PHE A 7 5.32 23.56 -6.41
CA PHE A 7 4.73 22.25 -6.65
C PHE A 7 5.80 21.16 -6.85
N LEU A 8 6.88 21.48 -7.58
CA LEU A 8 8.02 20.59 -7.79
C LEU A 8 8.77 20.27 -6.48
N LEU A 9 9.04 21.27 -5.65
CA LEU A 9 9.71 21.06 -4.36
C LEU A 9 8.90 20.18 -3.41
N VAL A 10 7.58 20.35 -3.41
CA VAL A 10 6.66 19.53 -2.61
C VAL A 10 6.64 18.09 -3.11
N LEU A 11 6.55 17.87 -4.42
CA LEU A 11 6.55 16.53 -5.03
C LEU A 11 7.88 15.79 -4.79
N PHE A 12 9.02 16.46 -4.92
CA PHE A 12 10.34 15.84 -4.65
C PHE A 12 10.55 15.55 -3.16
N GLY A 13 10.11 16.46 -2.28
CA GLY A 13 10.17 16.25 -0.84
C GLY A 13 9.34 15.05 -0.40
N ALA A 14 8.16 14.91 -0.99
CA ALA A 14 7.26 13.79 -0.76
C ALA A 14 7.81 12.43 -1.18
N VAL A 15 8.36 12.32 -2.40
CA VAL A 15 8.98 11.09 -2.89
C VAL A 15 10.18 10.71 -2.02
N ALA A 16 10.97 11.69 -1.56
CA ALA A 16 12.10 11.45 -0.68
C ALA A 16 11.67 10.98 0.73
N ILE A 17 10.59 11.54 1.29
CA ILE A 17 10.02 11.12 2.58
C ILE A 17 9.43 9.71 2.46
N ALA A 18 8.69 9.42 1.39
CA ALA A 18 8.20 8.07 1.12
C ALA A 18 9.38 7.07 1.05
N PHE A 19 10.46 7.40 0.36
CA PHE A 19 11.66 6.55 0.32
C PHE A 19 12.36 6.38 1.68
N ALA A 20 12.38 7.42 2.51
CA ALA A 20 13.02 7.41 3.81
C ALA A 20 12.22 6.63 4.86
N VAL A 21 10.89 6.77 4.84
CA VAL A 21 9.96 6.01 5.71
C VAL A 21 9.89 4.55 5.28
N PHE A 22 9.94 4.26 3.98
CA PHE A 22 10.00 2.89 3.44
C PHE A 22 11.41 2.29 3.41
N ARG A 23 12.34 2.76 4.25
CA ARG A 23 13.62 2.04 4.42
C ARG A 23 13.28 0.71 5.10
N PRO A 24 13.45 -0.46 4.45
CA PRO A 24 12.90 -1.72 4.93
C PRO A 24 13.42 -2.04 6.33
N GLY A 25 12.56 -1.87 7.33
CA GLY A 25 12.85 -2.11 8.74
C GLY A 25 13.19 -3.58 8.99
N ARG A 26 14.33 -3.83 9.62
CA ARG A 26 14.85 -5.13 10.03
C ARG A 26 14.14 -5.65 11.29
N GLY A 27 12.92 -6.14 11.18
CA GLY A 27 12.18 -6.75 12.30
C GLY A 27 11.55 -8.09 11.93
N ARG A 28 11.52 -9.04 12.89
CA ARG A 28 11.12 -10.47 12.80
C ARG A 28 9.88 -10.86 11.96
N ILE A 29 9.02 -9.93 11.55
CA ILE A 29 7.99 -10.24 10.53
C ILE A 29 8.65 -10.73 9.24
N ARG A 30 9.86 -10.25 8.95
CA ARG A 30 10.71 -10.79 7.90
C ARG A 30 11.06 -12.26 8.13
N GLU A 31 11.20 -12.76 9.35
CA GLU A 31 11.61 -14.14 9.62
C GLU A 31 10.49 -15.16 9.30
N VAL A 32 9.23 -14.78 9.52
CA VAL A 32 8.05 -15.59 9.14
C VAL A 32 7.72 -15.45 7.64
N LEU A 33 8.07 -14.32 7.01
CA LEU A 33 7.93 -14.10 5.55
C LEU A 33 9.17 -14.54 4.73
N ASP A 34 10.33 -14.67 5.35
CA ASP A 34 11.62 -15.09 4.75
C ASP A 34 11.91 -16.57 5.02
N GLU A 35 11.02 -17.33 5.67
CA GLU A 35 11.08 -18.78 5.52
C GLU A 35 10.98 -19.02 4.02
N PRO A 36 12.07 -19.49 3.37
CA PRO A 36 12.18 -19.39 1.95
C PRO A 36 11.12 -20.31 1.38
N ILE A 37 10.00 -19.71 0.93
CA ILE A 37 9.00 -20.42 0.14
C ILE A 37 9.82 -21.15 -0.90
N ASP A 38 9.79 -22.49 -0.84
CA ASP A 38 10.59 -23.32 -1.71
C ASP A 38 10.31 -22.85 -3.13
N ALA A 39 11.29 -22.15 -3.71
CA ALA A 39 11.11 -21.43 -4.96
C ALA A 39 10.77 -22.39 -6.12
N ASN A 40 10.89 -23.69 -5.85
CA ASN A 40 10.63 -24.79 -6.77
C ASN A 40 9.30 -25.49 -6.51
N THR A 41 8.44 -24.99 -5.62
CA THR A 41 7.15 -25.60 -5.30
C THR A 41 6.00 -24.62 -5.52
N CYS A 42 4.96 -25.08 -6.23
CA CYS A 42 3.74 -24.32 -6.47
C CYS A 42 3.00 -24.05 -5.14
N VAL A 43 2.74 -22.78 -4.83
CA VAL A 43 2.00 -22.40 -3.61
C VAL A 43 0.54 -22.86 -3.61
N ALA A 44 -0.04 -23.11 -4.79
CA ALA A 44 -1.44 -23.50 -4.93
C ALA A 44 -1.66 -25.02 -4.80
N CYS A 45 -0.78 -25.86 -5.36
CA CYS A 45 -0.98 -27.31 -5.40
C CYS A 45 0.20 -28.15 -4.89
N GLY A 46 1.30 -27.53 -4.46
CA GLY A 46 2.50 -28.24 -4.00
C GLY A 46 3.32 -28.95 -5.09
N SER A 47 2.93 -28.85 -6.36
CA SER A 47 3.68 -29.44 -7.48
C SER A 47 5.01 -28.70 -7.74
N ARG A 48 6.03 -29.45 -8.14
CA ARG A 48 7.33 -28.92 -8.61
C ARG A 48 7.41 -28.70 -10.12
N LEU A 49 6.32 -28.99 -10.84
CA LEU A 49 6.21 -28.77 -12.29
C LEU A 49 5.96 -27.28 -12.56
N LEU A 50 7.04 -26.49 -12.55
CA LEU A 50 7.02 -25.05 -12.74
C LEU A 50 7.74 -24.65 -14.03
N THR A 51 7.08 -23.85 -14.86
CA THR A 51 7.70 -23.11 -15.97
C THR A 51 7.93 -21.67 -15.53
N PHE A 52 9.19 -21.23 -15.48
CA PHE A 52 9.53 -19.85 -15.13
C PHE A 52 9.34 -18.92 -16.33
N LEU A 53 8.44 -17.94 -16.17
CA LEU A 53 8.08 -16.95 -17.19
C LEU A 53 8.91 -15.65 -17.05
N GLY A 54 9.75 -15.54 -16.02
CA GLY A 54 10.64 -14.41 -15.75
C GLY A 54 11.34 -14.53 -14.39
N PRO A 55 12.12 -13.52 -13.98
CA PRO A 55 12.79 -13.51 -12.67
C PRO A 55 11.76 -13.65 -11.54
N ALA A 56 11.83 -14.75 -10.79
CA ALA A 56 10.92 -15.07 -9.69
C ALA A 56 9.41 -15.09 -10.06
N HIS A 57 9.06 -15.26 -11.33
CA HIS A 57 7.68 -15.42 -11.82
C HIS A 57 7.56 -16.78 -12.54
N TYR A 58 6.61 -17.60 -12.13
CA TYR A 58 6.38 -18.93 -12.68
C TYR A 58 4.92 -19.18 -12.99
N ARG A 59 4.68 -20.18 -13.84
CA ARG A 59 3.39 -20.86 -14.05
C ARG A 59 3.55 -22.32 -13.66
N CYS A 60 2.64 -22.86 -12.87
CA CYS A 60 2.61 -24.28 -12.57
C CYS A 60 1.96 -25.06 -13.72
N ASP A 61 2.68 -26.00 -14.31
CA ASP A 61 2.16 -26.81 -15.43
C ASP A 61 1.20 -27.92 -14.97
N ALA A 62 1.11 -28.17 -13.65
CA ALA A 62 0.16 -29.14 -13.09
C ALA A 62 -1.25 -28.54 -12.88
N CYS A 63 -1.34 -27.33 -12.33
CA CYS A 63 -2.63 -26.70 -12.00
C CYS A 63 -2.93 -25.39 -12.76
N GLY A 64 -1.99 -24.88 -13.55
CA GLY A 64 -2.12 -23.63 -14.31
C GLY A 64 -1.90 -22.35 -13.50
N TYR A 65 -1.67 -22.43 -12.19
CA TYR A 65 -1.48 -21.26 -11.33
C TYR A 65 -0.22 -20.45 -11.71
N GLU A 66 -0.38 -19.15 -11.92
CA GLU A 66 0.73 -18.20 -12.09
C GLU A 66 1.04 -17.50 -10.77
N GLY A 67 2.32 -17.45 -10.40
CA GLY A 67 2.73 -16.89 -9.11
C GLY A 67 4.22 -16.56 -9.02
N GLY A 68 4.64 -16.28 -7.80
CA GLY A 68 6.02 -15.92 -7.47
C GLY A 68 6.22 -14.42 -7.27
N ARG A 69 7.31 -14.07 -6.60
CA ARG A 69 7.64 -12.70 -6.17
C ARG A 69 7.74 -11.71 -7.35
N GLY A 70 8.09 -12.20 -8.54
CA GLY A 70 8.19 -11.39 -9.76
C GLY A 70 6.85 -11.10 -10.44
N LEU A 71 5.77 -11.83 -10.13
CA LEU A 71 4.47 -11.61 -10.78
C LEU A 71 3.89 -10.24 -10.41
N ALA A 72 3.91 -9.88 -9.13
CA ALA A 72 3.41 -8.57 -8.67
C ALA A 72 4.17 -7.42 -9.32
N GLN A 73 5.51 -7.52 -9.41
CA GLN A 73 6.32 -6.52 -10.10
C GLN A 73 6.01 -6.45 -11.61
N LYS A 74 5.89 -7.60 -12.29
CA LYS A 74 5.52 -7.65 -13.71
C LYS A 74 4.15 -7.02 -13.96
N GLN A 75 3.16 -7.31 -13.12
CA GLN A 75 1.82 -6.71 -13.20
C GLN A 75 1.87 -5.19 -12.98
N LEU A 76 2.66 -4.73 -12.01
CA LEU A 76 2.87 -3.31 -11.76
C LEU A 76 3.52 -2.61 -12.96
N GLU A 77 4.55 -3.20 -13.55
CA GLU A 77 5.21 -2.67 -14.75
C GLU A 77 4.25 -2.59 -15.95
N ALA A 78 3.47 -3.65 -16.19
CA ALA A 78 2.46 -3.69 -17.24
C ALA A 78 1.36 -2.62 -17.03
N ARG A 79 0.89 -2.46 -15.80
CA ARG A 79 -0.07 -1.42 -15.41
C ARG A 79 0.48 -0.02 -15.62
N ARG A 80 1.74 0.23 -15.22
CA ARG A 80 2.39 1.54 -15.45
C ARG A 80 2.56 1.82 -16.94
N ALA A 81 2.92 0.81 -17.74
CA ALA A 81 3.02 0.94 -19.19
C ALA A 81 1.66 1.28 -19.83
N SER A 82 0.57 0.65 -19.37
CA SER A 82 -0.77 0.96 -19.88
C SER A 82 -1.20 2.39 -19.51
N LEU A 83 -0.98 2.83 -18.28
CA LEU A 83 -1.25 4.22 -17.86
C LEU A 83 -0.44 5.24 -18.68
N LYS A 84 0.83 4.94 -18.97
CA LYS A 84 1.69 5.77 -19.82
C LYS A 84 1.28 5.80 -21.29
N SER A 85 0.48 4.85 -21.75
CA SER A 85 -0.05 4.82 -23.11
C SER A 85 -1.35 5.64 -23.29
N LEU A 86 -2.02 6.00 -22.19
CA LEU A 86 -3.27 6.77 -22.25
C LEU A 86 -3.06 8.18 -22.83
N PRO A 87 -4.03 8.73 -23.58
CA PRO A 87 -4.04 10.14 -23.97
C PRO A 87 -3.87 11.06 -22.75
N PRO A 88 -3.25 12.25 -22.89
CA PRO A 88 -2.95 13.13 -21.76
C PRO A 88 -4.17 13.49 -20.89
N THR A 89 -5.33 13.71 -21.51
CA THR A 89 -6.59 14.03 -20.83
C THR A 89 -7.12 12.85 -20.00
N GLU A 90 -7.16 11.65 -20.59
CA GLU A 90 -7.56 10.41 -19.91
C GLU A 90 -6.60 10.06 -18.78
N ARG A 91 -5.30 10.26 -19.01
CA ARG A 91 -4.27 10.06 -18.00
C ARG A 91 -4.47 11.00 -16.80
N ARG A 92 -4.82 12.27 -17.04
CA ARG A 92 -5.19 13.22 -15.96
C ARG A 92 -6.33 12.67 -15.11
N LYS A 93 -7.39 12.22 -15.77
CA LYS A 93 -8.58 11.69 -15.11
C LYS A 93 -8.24 10.45 -14.30
N ALA A 94 -7.45 9.53 -14.86
CA ALA A 94 -6.97 8.34 -14.16
C ALA A 94 -6.14 8.69 -12.92
N GLY A 95 -5.23 9.67 -13.02
CA GLY A 95 -4.43 10.13 -11.89
C GLY A 95 -5.28 10.75 -10.76
N ILE A 96 -6.25 11.59 -11.12
CA ILE A 96 -7.21 12.17 -10.15
C ILE A 96 -8.03 11.08 -9.46
N GLU A 97 -8.52 10.10 -10.23
CA GLU A 97 -9.31 8.99 -9.68
C GLU A 97 -8.47 8.11 -8.74
N ALA A 98 -7.21 7.86 -9.08
CA ALA A 98 -6.28 7.14 -8.22
C ALA A 98 -6.02 7.89 -6.90
N LEU A 99 -5.88 9.23 -6.93
CA LEU A 99 -5.77 10.03 -5.70
C LEU A 99 -7.05 9.97 -4.84
N ARG A 100 -8.22 10.03 -5.46
CA ARG A 100 -9.51 9.89 -4.74
C ARG A 100 -9.63 8.52 -4.09
N GLU A 101 -9.25 7.46 -4.79
CA GLU A 101 -9.25 6.12 -4.23
C GLU A 101 -8.27 5.97 -3.07
N ALA A 102 -7.05 6.48 -3.22
CA ALA A 102 -6.07 6.51 -2.13
C ALA A 102 -6.64 7.19 -0.88
N HIS A 103 -7.28 8.35 -1.05
CA HIS A 103 -7.91 9.08 0.06
C HIS A 103 -9.08 8.29 0.71
N ARG A 104 -9.95 7.66 -0.09
CA ARG A 104 -11.05 6.83 0.43
C ARG A 104 -10.52 5.69 1.31
N ILE A 105 -9.49 4.99 0.81
CA ILE A 105 -8.89 3.88 1.55
C ILE A 105 -8.21 4.40 2.84
N LEU A 106 -7.47 5.52 2.77
CA LEU A 106 -6.85 6.12 3.94
C LEU A 106 -7.85 6.53 5.02
N SER A 107 -8.96 7.15 4.60
CA SER A 107 -10.03 7.55 5.51
C SER A 107 -10.66 6.33 6.20
N ALA A 108 -10.89 5.24 5.44
CA ALA A 108 -11.40 3.99 5.99
C ALA A 108 -10.41 3.36 6.99
N ALA A 109 -9.13 3.25 6.60
CA ALA A 109 -8.07 2.70 7.44
C ALA A 109 -7.87 3.51 8.73
N SER A 110 -7.96 4.84 8.66
CA SER A 110 -7.91 5.74 9.81
C SER A 110 -9.07 5.49 10.78
N GLY A 111 -10.28 5.26 10.26
CA GLY A 111 -11.43 4.87 11.09
C GLY A 111 -11.21 3.53 11.80
N SER A 112 -10.66 2.53 11.10
CA SER A 112 -10.32 1.23 11.69
C SER A 112 -9.26 1.36 12.78
N LEU A 113 -8.18 2.13 12.55
CA LEU A 113 -7.13 2.36 13.55
C LEU A 113 -7.62 3.11 14.78
N THR A 114 -8.51 4.10 14.60
CA THR A 114 -9.13 4.80 15.71
C THR A 114 -9.95 3.84 16.58
N THR A 115 -10.68 2.92 15.95
CA THR A 115 -11.40 1.85 16.66
C THR A 115 -10.44 0.95 17.43
N LEU A 116 -9.32 0.54 16.84
CA LEU A 116 -8.30 -0.28 17.49
C LEU A 116 -7.62 0.41 18.68
N GLY A 117 -7.34 1.72 18.57
CA GLY A 117 -6.66 2.50 19.60
C GLY A 117 -7.55 2.95 20.77
N THR A 118 -8.86 3.09 20.54
CA THR A 118 -9.82 3.53 21.57
C THR A 118 -10.36 2.40 22.42
N ASP A 119 -10.23 1.14 21.99
CA ASP A 119 -10.60 -0.01 22.79
C ASP A 119 -9.37 -0.42 23.63
N PRO A 120 -9.26 0.02 24.90
CA PRO A 120 -8.14 -0.42 25.73
C PRO A 120 -8.17 -1.95 25.80
N LEU A 121 -7.00 -2.59 25.82
CA LEU A 121 -6.86 -4.03 26.16
C LEU A 121 -7.45 -4.38 27.54
N VAL A 122 -8.01 -3.40 28.25
CA VAL A 122 -8.89 -3.56 29.39
C VAL A 122 -10.22 -4.13 28.90
N THR A 123 -10.21 -5.45 28.74
CA THR A 123 -11.29 -6.37 29.13
C THR A 123 -12.67 -5.70 29.20
N ARG A 124 -13.51 -5.91 28.18
CA ARG A 124 -14.93 -5.57 28.18
C ARG A 124 -15.59 -6.20 29.43
N GLY A 125 -15.64 -5.46 30.55
CA GLY A 125 -16.16 -5.93 31.85
C GLY A 125 -15.17 -6.62 32.82
N GLY A 126 -13.84 -6.45 32.68
CA GLY A 126 -12.87 -7.00 33.66
C GLY A 126 -12.54 -8.49 33.50
N ALA A 127 -13.10 -9.16 32.49
CA ALA A 127 -12.80 -10.57 32.19
C ALA A 127 -11.48 -10.70 31.41
N PRO A 128 -10.58 -11.63 31.77
CA PRO A 128 -9.29 -11.81 31.08
C PRO A 128 -9.47 -11.97 29.57
N ILE A 129 -8.59 -11.33 28.79
CA ILE A 129 -8.54 -11.40 27.33
C ILE A 129 -8.49 -12.86 26.91
N ARG A 130 -9.40 -13.29 26.03
CA ARG A 130 -9.39 -14.63 25.45
C ARG A 130 -8.35 -14.68 24.32
N ALA A 131 -7.78 -15.85 24.06
CA ALA A 131 -6.86 -16.04 22.94
C ALA A 131 -7.51 -15.62 21.61
N ASP A 132 -8.80 -15.93 21.45
CA ASP A 132 -9.59 -15.57 20.27
C ASP A 132 -9.65 -14.03 20.04
N ASP A 133 -9.64 -13.22 21.10
CA ASP A 133 -9.67 -11.75 20.99
C ASP A 133 -8.34 -11.17 20.44
N VAL A 134 -7.24 -11.91 20.59
CA VAL A 134 -5.91 -11.54 20.06
C VAL A 134 -5.84 -11.83 18.57
N ASP A 135 -6.39 -12.96 18.13
CA ASP A 135 -6.41 -13.35 16.72
C ASP A 135 -7.23 -12.36 15.87
N ASP A 136 -8.36 -11.88 16.38
CA ASP A 136 -9.20 -10.87 15.72
C ASP A 136 -8.44 -9.54 15.54
N ARG A 137 -7.73 -9.08 16.58
CA ARG A 137 -6.92 -7.84 16.51
C ARG A 137 -5.77 -7.94 15.52
N VAL A 138 -5.05 -9.07 15.52
CA VAL A 138 -4.00 -9.31 14.53
C VAL A 138 -4.59 -9.32 13.12
N GLY A 139 -5.78 -9.91 12.95
CA GLY A 139 -6.54 -9.85 11.71
C GLY A 139 -6.82 -8.42 11.24
N ASP A 140 -7.30 -7.55 12.14
CA ASP A 140 -7.58 -6.15 11.84
C ASP A 140 -6.33 -5.36 11.46
N VAL A 141 -5.22 -5.56 12.18
CA VAL A 141 -3.94 -4.89 11.87
C VAL A 141 -3.40 -5.34 10.51
N LEU A 142 -3.48 -6.64 10.20
CA LEU A 142 -3.08 -7.17 8.89
C LEU A 142 -3.99 -6.65 7.77
N HIS A 143 -5.29 -6.51 8.05
CA HIS A 143 -6.23 -5.89 7.11
C HIS A 143 -5.85 -4.44 6.80
N VAL A 144 -5.60 -3.61 7.83
CA VAL A 144 -5.14 -2.23 7.66
C VAL A 144 -3.82 -2.17 6.88
N ALA A 145 -2.87 -3.07 7.18
CA ALA A 145 -1.61 -3.14 6.44
C ALA A 145 -1.82 -3.46 4.94
N GLY A 146 -2.77 -4.36 4.63
CA GLY A 146 -3.18 -4.66 3.25
C GLY A 146 -3.76 -3.43 2.54
N GLU A 147 -4.63 -2.67 3.21
CA GLU A 147 -5.22 -1.44 2.68
C GLU A 147 -4.16 -0.36 2.43
N LEU A 148 -3.18 -0.20 3.32
CA LEU A 148 -2.04 0.72 3.08
C LEU A 148 -1.21 0.30 1.85
N GLY A 149 -1.05 -1.00 1.60
CA GLY A 149 -0.44 -1.50 0.35
C GLY A 149 -1.22 -1.09 -0.90
N ARG A 150 -2.55 -1.08 -0.83
CA ARG A 150 -3.42 -0.59 -1.92
C ARG A 150 -3.28 0.92 -2.12
N VAL A 151 -3.28 1.70 -1.04
CA VAL A 151 -3.08 3.16 -1.09
C VAL A 151 -1.78 3.48 -1.81
N ARG A 152 -0.68 2.81 -1.45
CA ARG A 152 0.61 2.99 -2.12
C ARG A 152 0.51 2.76 -3.62
N THR A 153 -0.15 1.69 -4.04
CA THR A 153 -0.34 1.39 -5.46
C THR A 153 -1.12 2.52 -6.17
N CYS A 154 -2.17 3.04 -5.54
CA CYS A 154 -2.94 4.18 -6.06
C CYS A 154 -2.09 5.47 -6.17
N LEU A 155 -1.25 5.76 -5.18
CA LEU A 155 -0.35 6.92 -5.21
C LEU A 155 0.72 6.78 -6.31
N GLU A 156 1.29 5.59 -6.48
CA GLU A 156 2.26 5.31 -7.56
C GLU A 156 1.62 5.47 -8.95
N ASP A 157 0.38 5.02 -9.13
CA ASP A 157 -0.38 5.22 -10.37
C ASP A 157 -0.66 6.71 -10.64
N ALA A 158 -1.06 7.45 -9.60
CA ALA A 158 -1.30 8.88 -9.69
C ALA A 158 -0.02 9.62 -10.12
N ALA A 159 1.12 9.28 -9.52
CA ALA A 159 2.42 9.85 -9.89
C ALA A 159 2.75 9.58 -11.37
N VAL A 160 2.64 8.34 -11.83
CA VAL A 160 2.87 7.97 -13.24
C VAL A 160 1.95 8.73 -14.20
N CYS A 161 0.71 8.97 -13.79
CA CYS A 161 -0.25 9.71 -14.59
C CYS A 161 0.06 11.22 -14.67
N LEU A 162 0.53 11.82 -13.57
CA LEU A 162 0.73 13.26 -13.43
C LEU A 162 2.14 13.72 -13.87
N GLU A 163 3.17 12.90 -13.73
CA GLU A 163 4.54 13.21 -14.21
C GLU A 163 4.56 13.59 -15.70
N ALA A 164 3.76 12.91 -16.51
CA ALA A 164 3.70 13.14 -17.95
C ALA A 164 3.08 14.50 -18.35
N GLN A 165 2.38 15.18 -17.42
CA GLN A 165 1.77 16.49 -17.67
C GLN A 165 2.72 17.66 -17.49
N ILE A 166 3.81 17.47 -16.74
CA ILE A 166 4.80 18.54 -16.50
C ILE A 166 5.42 19.03 -17.83
N ALA A 167 5.39 18.20 -18.88
CA ALA A 167 5.91 18.52 -20.21
C ALA A 167 4.88 19.14 -21.18
N LEU A 168 3.58 19.21 -20.82
CA LEU A 168 2.53 19.67 -21.73
C LEU A 168 2.06 21.09 -21.36
N PRO A 169 1.82 21.96 -22.36
CA PRO A 169 1.19 23.25 -22.10
C PRO A 169 -0.20 23.01 -21.45
N PRO A 170 -0.62 23.90 -20.54
CA PRO A 170 -1.92 23.77 -19.88
C PRO A 170 -3.02 23.64 -20.93
N PRO A 171 -4.03 22.76 -20.70
CA PRO A 171 -5.08 22.54 -21.69
C PRO A 171 -5.79 23.86 -22.02
N ALA A 172 -5.96 24.14 -23.31
CA ALA A 172 -6.59 25.37 -23.80
C ALA A 172 -8.07 25.51 -23.42
N GLN A 173 -8.71 24.40 -23.04
CA GLN A 173 -10.04 24.40 -22.47
C GLN A 173 -9.96 24.13 -20.97
N PRO A 174 -10.69 24.89 -20.13
CA PRO A 174 -10.81 24.58 -18.72
C PRO A 174 -11.41 23.18 -18.62
N VAL A 175 -10.64 22.26 -18.07
CA VAL A 175 -11.17 20.93 -17.74
C VAL A 175 -12.36 21.15 -16.82
N ASP A 176 -13.49 20.52 -17.14
CA ASP A 176 -14.79 20.69 -16.47
C ASP A 176 -14.62 20.99 -14.99
N SER A 177 -15.26 22.06 -14.51
CA SER A 177 -15.06 22.66 -13.19
C SER A 177 -15.23 21.71 -12.00
N GLU A 178 -15.84 20.54 -12.19
CA GLU A 178 -15.88 19.45 -11.20
C GLU A 178 -14.51 18.78 -10.94
N ALA A 179 -13.57 18.87 -11.88
CA ALA A 179 -12.20 18.37 -11.70
C ALA A 179 -11.26 19.41 -11.05
N ALA A 180 -11.73 20.65 -10.85
CA ALA A 180 -10.86 21.78 -10.45
C ALA A 180 -10.63 21.91 -8.94
N THR A 181 -11.43 21.24 -8.12
CA THR A 181 -11.22 21.18 -6.67
C THR A 181 -11.00 19.73 -6.26
N LEU A 182 -9.73 19.31 -6.33
CA LEU A 182 -9.30 18.24 -5.43
C LEU A 182 -9.47 18.80 -4.00
N PRO A 183 -10.26 18.15 -3.13
CA PRO A 183 -10.45 18.62 -1.76
C PRO A 183 -9.16 18.59 -0.92
N TYR A 184 -8.11 17.94 -1.43
CA TYR A 184 -6.83 17.72 -0.76
C TYR A 184 -5.68 17.88 -1.75
N SER A 185 -4.57 18.45 -1.29
CA SER A 185 -3.29 18.45 -2.00
C SER A 185 -2.59 17.10 -1.87
N VAL A 186 -1.74 16.74 -2.83
CA VAL A 186 -0.91 15.51 -2.77
C VAL A 186 -0.10 15.46 -1.46
N ALA A 187 0.44 16.60 -1.02
CA ALA A 187 1.20 16.73 0.21
C ALA A 187 0.40 16.44 1.49
N GLU A 188 -0.90 16.74 1.50
CA GLU A 188 -1.78 16.42 2.63
C GLU A 188 -2.03 14.93 2.70
N LEU A 189 -2.31 14.27 1.57
CA LEU A 189 -2.50 12.82 1.50
C LEU A 189 -1.24 12.06 1.94
N GLU A 190 -0.06 12.54 1.57
CA GLU A 190 1.21 11.92 1.97
C GLU A 190 1.50 12.10 3.46
N ARG A 191 1.12 13.24 4.04
CA ARG A 191 1.24 13.47 5.48
C ARG A 191 0.31 12.56 6.26
N GLU A 192 -0.94 12.42 5.83
CA GLU A 192 -1.91 11.48 6.43
C GLU A 192 -1.41 10.04 6.29
N PHE A 193 -0.91 9.66 5.11
CA PHE A 193 -0.34 8.33 4.88
C PHE A 193 0.84 8.04 5.82
N ALA A 194 1.78 8.97 5.97
CA ALA A 194 2.92 8.82 6.85
C ALA A 194 2.51 8.69 8.34
N GLN A 195 1.50 9.46 8.77
CA GLN A 195 0.96 9.37 10.13
C GLN A 195 0.30 8.00 10.39
N LEU A 196 -0.51 7.51 9.45
CA LEU A 196 -1.15 6.20 9.57
C LEU A 196 -0.14 5.07 9.59
N LEU A 197 0.91 5.16 8.77
CA LEU A 197 1.97 4.16 8.74
C LEU A 197 2.74 4.10 10.06
N ALA A 198 3.03 5.26 10.67
CA ALA A 198 3.65 5.33 11.99
C ALA A 198 2.77 4.69 13.08
N LEU A 199 1.45 4.91 13.04
CA LEU A 199 0.51 4.29 13.98
C LEU A 199 0.45 2.76 13.82
N VAL A 200 0.48 2.25 12.58
CA VAL A 200 0.53 0.81 12.32
C VAL A 200 1.83 0.20 12.83
N GLU A 201 2.97 0.87 12.61
CA GLU A 201 4.27 0.43 13.13
C GLU A 201 4.28 0.42 14.67
N GLU A 202 3.71 1.44 15.30
CA GLU A 202 3.56 1.52 16.75
C GLU A 202 2.69 0.36 17.28
N ALA A 203 1.51 0.14 16.69
CA ALA A 203 0.61 -0.96 17.06
C ALA A 203 1.28 -2.33 16.91
N LEU A 204 1.92 -2.59 15.77
CA LEU A 204 2.69 -3.81 15.51
C LEU A 204 3.88 -3.98 16.46
N SER A 205 4.45 -2.89 16.98
CA SER A 205 5.53 -2.95 17.96
C SER A 205 5.02 -3.21 19.38
N ALA A 206 3.87 -2.63 19.75
CA ALA A 206 3.23 -2.80 21.04
C ALA A 206 2.72 -4.24 21.23
N GLU A 207 2.23 -4.88 20.17
CA GLU A 207 1.80 -6.28 20.19
C GLU A 207 2.95 -7.29 20.28
N ARG A 208 4.21 -6.87 20.12
CA ARG A 208 5.40 -7.71 20.41
C ARG A 208 5.63 -7.90 21.92
N VAL A 209 4.58 -7.93 22.73
CA VAL A 209 4.66 -8.36 24.12
C VAL A 209 5.10 -9.82 24.10
N PRO A 210 6.19 -10.20 24.79
CA PRO A 210 6.63 -11.57 24.84
C PRO A 210 5.50 -12.43 25.42
N PHE A 211 4.99 -13.36 24.60
CA PHE A 211 4.08 -14.40 25.07
C PHE A 211 4.82 -15.19 26.16
N ARG A 212 4.50 -14.90 27.43
CA ARG A 212 4.92 -15.76 28.55
C ARG A 212 3.97 -16.94 28.55
N PRO A 213 4.41 -18.15 28.18
CA PRO A 213 3.55 -19.32 28.32
C PRO A 213 3.13 -19.41 29.79
N VAL A 214 1.82 -19.48 30.01
CA VAL A 214 1.28 -19.78 31.34
C VAL A 214 1.78 -21.18 31.70
N ALA A 215 2.65 -21.25 32.72
CA ALA A 215 3.10 -22.54 33.25
C ALA A 215 1.85 -23.30 33.73
N ARG A 216 1.58 -24.46 33.12
CA ARG A 216 0.56 -25.41 33.58
C ARG A 216 1.09 -26.21 34.76
#